data_AF-A0A653MJ99-F1
#
_entry.id   AF-A0A653MJ99-F1
#
_cell.length_a   1.000
_cell.length_b   1.000
_cell.length_c   1.000
_cell.angle_alpha   90.00
_cell.angle_beta   90.00
_cell.angle_gamma   90.00
#
_symmetry.space_group_name_H-M   'P 1'
#
loop_
_entity.id
_entity.type
_entity.pdbx_description
1 polymer ?
#
loop_
_entity_poly.entity_id
_entity_poly.type
_entity_poly.pdbx_seq_one_letter_code
_entity_poly.pdbx_strand_id
1 'polypeptide(L)' 'MTKDDLLLIRDFTSTDEKREIAGDFGYQKDTVSAVIRGDRRVTDDNKPMFDKLLEKAKENNKQKQLQK' A
#
# COMPACT_ATOMS: atom_id res chain seq x y z
N MET A 1 3.77 -5.80 9.72
CA MET A 1 2.61 -5.07 9.19
C MET A 1 1.34 -5.78 9.60
N THR A 2 0.33 -5.03 10.02
CA THR A 2 -0.94 -5.57 10.52
C THR A 2 -1.98 -5.67 9.39
N LYS A 3 -3.10 -6.35 9.67
CA LYS A 3 -4.25 -6.38 8.74
C LYS A 3 -4.82 -4.98 8.52
N ASP A 4 -4.84 -4.15 9.55
CA ASP A 4 -5.37 -2.78 9.48
C ASP A 4 -4.51 -1.88 8.59
N ASP A 5 -3.19 -2.05 8.62
CA ASP A 5 -2.27 -1.36 7.71
C ASP A 5 -2.57 -1.71 6.23
N LEU A 6 -2.82 -2.99 5.95
CA LEU A 6 -3.18 -3.44 4.59
C LEU A 6 -4.53 -2.88 4.13
N LEU A 7 -5.49 -2.74 5.05
CA LEU A 7 -6.79 -2.10 4.77
C LEU A 7 -6.62 -0.60 4.52
N LEU A 8 -5.75 0.10 5.27
CA LEU A 8 -5.40 1.49 5.02
C LEU A 8 -4.81 1.66 3.62
N ILE A 9 -3.84 0.82 3.25
CA ILE A 9 -3.26 0.85 1.89
C ILE A 9 -4.37 0.59 0.85
N ARG A 10 -5.24 -0.39 1.07
CA ARG A 10 -6.35 -0.69 0.15
C ARG A 10 -7.21 0.54 -0.12
N ASP A 11 -7.63 1.22 0.96
CA ASP A 11 -8.68 2.23 0.95
C ASP A 11 -8.17 3.66 0.64
N PHE A 12 -6.90 3.93 0.93
CA PHE A 12 -6.31 5.26 0.82
C PHE A 12 -5.13 5.37 -0.13
N THR A 13 -4.86 4.34 -0.94
CA THR A 13 -3.95 4.47 -2.09
C THR A 13 -4.64 4.11 -3.39
N SER A 14 -4.42 4.93 -4.41
CA SER A 14 -4.98 4.79 -5.74
C SER A 14 -4.31 3.65 -6.51
N THR A 15 -4.89 3.29 -7.66
CA THR A 15 -4.28 2.31 -8.56
C THR A 15 -2.91 2.76 -9.07
N ASP A 16 -2.77 4.06 -9.37
CA ASP A 16 -1.55 4.60 -9.95
C ASP A 16 -0.44 4.71 -8.90
N GLU A 17 -0.77 5.15 -7.68
CA GLU A 17 0.18 5.17 -6.55
C GLU A 17 0.69 3.77 -6.22
N LYS A 18 -0.21 2.76 -6.22
CA LYS A 18 0.19 1.36 -6.02
C LYS A 18 1.12 0.87 -7.13
N ARG A 19 0.91 1.31 -8.37
CA ARG A 19 1.75 0.94 -9.52
C ARG A 19 3.11 1.61 -9.45
N GLU A 20 3.14 2.91 -9.18
CA GLU A 20 4.35 3.73 -9.08
C GLU A 20 5.24 3.22 -7.95
N ILE A 21 4.69 3.13 -6.72
CA ILE A 21 5.45 2.66 -5.57
C ILE A 21 5.87 1.20 -5.74
N ALA A 22 5.04 0.32 -6.32
CA ALA A 22 5.50 -1.04 -6.60
C ALA A 22 6.66 -1.04 -7.62
N GLY A 23 6.56 -0.24 -8.67
CA GLY A 23 7.56 -0.11 -9.72
C GLY A 23 8.91 0.38 -9.20
N ASP A 24 8.91 1.36 -8.28
CA ASP A 24 10.13 1.87 -7.61
C ASP A 24 10.95 0.76 -6.92
N PHE A 25 10.28 -0.30 -6.45
CA PHE A 25 10.91 -1.43 -5.75
C PHE A 25 11.04 -2.67 -6.63
N GLY A 26 10.81 -2.55 -7.95
CA GLY A 26 10.90 -3.67 -8.88
C GLY A 26 9.74 -4.65 -8.82
N TYR A 27 8.63 -4.29 -8.18
CA TYR A 27 7.42 -5.10 -8.10
C TYR A 27 6.33 -4.60 -9.06
N GLN A 28 5.36 -5.47 -9.32
CA GLN A 28 4.14 -5.10 -10.03
C GLN A 28 3.01 -4.76 -9.05
N LYS A 29 2.09 -3.87 -9.46
CA LYS A 29 0.85 -3.55 -8.72
C LYS A 29 0.08 -4.82 -8.30
N ASP A 30 0.09 -5.86 -9.11
CA ASP A 30 -0.61 -7.10 -8.82
C ASP A 30 -0.04 -7.81 -7.59
N THR A 31 1.25 -7.62 -7.29
CA THR A 31 1.86 -8.10 -6.04
C THR A 31 1.23 -7.41 -4.83
N VAL A 32 1.05 -6.09 -4.91
CA VAL A 32 0.37 -5.31 -3.85
C VAL A 32 -1.07 -5.79 -3.67
N SER A 33 -1.79 -5.97 -4.78
CA SER A 33 -3.18 -6.42 -4.77
C SER A 33 -3.33 -7.83 -4.19
N ALA A 34 -2.43 -8.75 -4.55
CA ALA A 34 -2.40 -10.11 -4.03
C ALA A 34 -2.17 -10.15 -2.50
N VAL A 35 -1.27 -9.31 -1.99
CA VAL A 35 -1.05 -9.22 -0.53
C VAL A 35 -2.26 -8.62 0.18
N ILE A 36 -2.88 -7.56 -0.37
CA ILE A 36 -4.08 -6.95 0.20
C ILE A 36 -5.26 -7.95 0.25
N ARG A 37 -5.42 -8.80 -0.77
CA ARG A 37 -6.45 -9.86 -0.79
C ARG A 37 -6.13 -11.03 0.13
N GLY A 38 -4.89 -11.14 0.62
CA GLY A 38 -4.42 -12.26 1.44
C GLY A 38 -3.91 -13.45 0.62
N ASP A 39 -3.85 -13.35 -0.71
CA ASP A 39 -3.29 -14.37 -1.61
C ASP A 39 -1.77 -14.52 -1.39
N ARG A 40 -1.12 -13.45 -0.93
CA ARG A 40 0.31 -13.40 -0.62
C ARG A 40 0.53 -12.76 0.76
N ARG A 41 1.73 -12.98 1.30
CA ARG A 41 2.17 -12.39 2.57
C ARG A 41 3.24 -11.34 2.34
N VAL A 42 3.38 -10.46 3.31
CA VAL A 42 4.46 -9.49 3.41
C VAL A 42 5.71 -10.26 3.86
N THR A 43 6.79 -10.11 3.12
CA THR A 43 8.10 -10.72 3.38
C THR A 43 9.12 -9.61 3.62
N ASP A 44 10.31 -9.95 4.11
CA ASP A 44 11.36 -8.94 4.33
C ASP A 44 11.75 -8.21 3.04
N ASP A 45 11.65 -8.88 1.88
CA ASP A 45 11.97 -8.30 0.57
C ASP A 45 10.97 -7.26 0.08
N ASN A 46 9.68 -7.43 0.40
CA ASN A 46 8.63 -6.52 -0.05
C ASN A 46 8.17 -5.55 1.04
N LYS A 47 8.62 -5.75 2.27
CA LYS A 47 8.31 -4.90 3.42
C LYS A 47 8.65 -3.42 3.16
N PRO A 48 9.82 -3.04 2.60
CA PRO A 48 10.12 -1.63 2.32
C PRO A 48 9.11 -0.97 1.36
N MET A 49 8.66 -1.70 0.35
CA MET A 49 7.62 -1.22 -0.59
C MET A 49 6.30 -0.98 0.14
N PHE A 50 5.89 -1.92 0.99
CA PHE A 50 4.63 -1.77 1.73
C PHE A 50 4.70 -0.70 2.82
N ASP A 51 5.85 -0.50 3.45
CA ASP A 51 6.05 0.58 4.40
C ASP A 51 5.86 1.94 3.69
N LYS A 52 6.41 2.11 2.48
CA LYS A 52 6.18 3.31 1.65
C LYS A 52 4.71 3.47 1.23
N LEU A 53 4.04 2.36 0.87
CA LEU A 53 2.60 2.38 0.58
C LEU A 53 1.77 2.79 1.80
N LEU A 54 2.14 2.33 2.99
CA LEU A 54 1.46 2.65 4.24
C LEU A 54 1.64 4.14 4.61
N GLU A 55 2.85 4.68 4.43
CA GLU A 55 3.10 6.11 4.59
C GLU A 55 2.20 6.92 3.65
N LYS A 56 2.16 6.57 2.36
CA LYS A 56 1.31 7.24 1.39
C LYS A 56 -0.18 7.15 1.74
N ALA A 57 -0.63 5.97 2.19
CA ALA A 57 -2.00 5.74 2.64
C ALA A 57 -2.37 6.66 3.83
N LYS A 58 -1.46 6.81 4.80
CA LYS A 58 -1.66 7.67 5.97
C LYS A 58 -1.72 9.14 5.58
N GLU A 59 -0.87 9.61 4.66
CA GLU A 59 -0.92 10.96 4.13
C GLU A 59 -2.27 11.25 3.46
N ASN A 60 -2.72 10.35 2.58
CA ASN A 60 -3.99 10.48 1.87
C ASN A 60 -5.19 10.43 2.84
N ASN A 61 -5.15 9.57 3.86
CA ASN A 61 -6.18 9.54 4.90
C ASN A 61 -6.25 10.87 5.66
N LYS A 62 -5.10 11.42 6.07
CA LYS A 62 -5.03 12.72 6.75
C LYS A 62 -5.59 13.85 5.87
N GLN A 63 -5.22 13.89 4.59
CA GLN A 63 -5.74 14.89 3.66
C GLN A 63 -7.26 14.78 3.49
N LYS A 64 -7.79 13.56 3.38
CA LYS A 64 -9.23 13.32 3.27
C LYS A 64 -10.00 13.72 4.53
N GLN A 65 -9.39 13.59 5.71
CA GLN A 65 -9.99 14.05 6.97
C GLN A 65 -10.01 15.58 7.08
N LEU A 66 -9.00 16.27 6.56
CA LEU A 66 -8.94 17.74 6.56
C LEU A 66 -9.91 18.39 5.56
N GLN A 67 -10.43 17.63 4.60
CA GLN A 67 -11.41 18.09 3.61
C GLN A 67 -12.87 17.86 4.04
N LYS A 68 -13.11 17.34 5.25
CA LYS A 68 -14.45 17.15 5.84
C LYS A 68 -14.75 18.22 6.87
#